data_AF-A0A848N0B2-F1
#
_entry.id   AF-A0A848N0B2-F1
#
_cell.length_a   1.000
_cell.length_b   1.000
_cell.length_c   1.000
_cell.angle_alpha   90.00
_cell.angle_beta   90.00
_cell.angle_gamma   90.00
#
_symmetry.space_group_name_H-M   'P 1'
#
loop_
_entity.id
_entity.type
_entity.pdbx_description
1 polymer ?
#
loop_
_entity_poly.entity_id
_entity_poly.type
_entity_poly.pdbx_seq_one_letter_code
_entity_poly.pdbx_strand_id
1 'polypeptide(L)'
;MRKKELFRSEFVQVYLTKEEKKRIKENMETSGLKTMTNYVRIMALNGLVIKIDFTTLRESLAETGKYVSELNMIGNNINQIAHKLNQTDLVEKEDIQYLVSEFAKMQNNYVRSQDILLQEIQKLTRSE
;
A
#
# COMPACT_ATOMS: atom_id res chain seq x y z
N MET A 1 -18.02 32.18 -19.55
CA MET A 1 -17.27 31.11 -18.84
C MET A 1 -17.98 29.79 -19.06
N ARG A 2 -17.29 28.73 -19.51
CA ARG A 2 -17.90 27.39 -19.68
C ARG A 2 -18.23 26.82 -18.29
N LYS A 3 -19.47 26.38 -18.08
CA LYS A 3 -19.88 25.67 -16.85
C LYS A 3 -19.02 24.41 -16.76
N LYS A 4 -18.30 24.26 -15.64
CA LYS A 4 -17.49 23.07 -15.38
C LYS A 4 -18.45 21.93 -15.04
N GLU A 5 -18.52 20.91 -15.89
CA GLU A 5 -19.31 19.71 -15.60
C GLU A 5 -18.62 18.95 -14.47
N LEU A 6 -19.29 18.88 -13.32
CA LEU A 6 -18.80 18.16 -12.15
C LEU A 6 -19.36 16.74 -12.18
N PHE A 7 -18.50 15.75 -11.91
CA PHE A 7 -18.94 14.35 -11.73
C PHE A 7 -20.01 14.20 -10.63
N ARG A 8 -19.97 15.07 -9.61
CA ARG A 8 -21.02 15.18 -8.58
C ARG A 8 -21.67 16.56 -8.73
N SER A 9 -22.71 16.61 -9.57
CA SER A 9 -23.47 17.82 -9.91
C SER A 9 -24.65 18.10 -8.99
N GLU A 10 -25.21 17.05 -8.38
CA GLU A 10 -26.45 17.15 -7.59
C GLU A 10 -26.21 17.80 -6.23
N PHE A 11 -27.07 18.76 -5.89
CA PHE A 11 -27.00 19.51 -4.64
C PHE A 11 -28.04 19.02 -3.63
N VAL A 12 -27.61 18.88 -2.38
CA VAL A 12 -28.48 18.55 -1.25
C VAL A 12 -28.29 19.61 -0.15
N GLN A 13 -29.39 20.19 0.31
CA GLN A 13 -29.41 21.16 1.41
C GLN A 13 -29.87 20.49 2.71
N VAL A 14 -29.18 20.80 3.81
CA VAL A 14 -29.55 20.32 5.16
C VAL A 14 -29.60 21.53 6.09
N TYR A 15 -30.72 21.70 6.78
CA TYR A 15 -30.87 22.70 7.83
C TYR A 15 -30.38 22.14 9.15
N LEU A 16 -29.54 22.90 9.84
CA LEU A 16 -28.90 22.51 11.09
C LEU A 16 -28.91 23.70 12.05
N THR A 17 -29.06 23.41 13.33
CA THR A 17 -28.72 24.34 14.40
C THR A 17 -27.20 24.59 14.43
N LYS A 18 -26.78 25.62 15.16
CA LYS A 18 -25.35 25.93 15.34
C LYS A 18 -24.60 24.77 16.01
N GLU A 19 -25.22 24.14 17.01
CA GLU A 19 -24.60 23.04 17.76
C GLU A 19 -24.49 21.76 16.94
N GLU A 20 -25.52 21.40 16.16
CA GLU A 20 -25.44 20.25 15.25
C GLU A 20 -24.33 20.43 14.21
N LYS A 21 -24.23 21.63 13.62
CA LYS A 21 -23.15 21.94 12.66
C LYS A 21 -21.78 21.83 13.30
N LYS A 22 -21.63 22.31 14.55
CA LYS A 22 -20.39 22.20 15.31
C LYS A 22 -20.04 20.72 15.55
N ARG A 23 -21.00 19.93 16.02
CA ARG A 23 -20.82 18.50 16.28
C ARG A 23 -20.44 17.71 15.03
N ILE A 24 -21.09 18.00 13.90
CA ILE A 24 -20.75 17.38 12.61
C ILE A 24 -19.32 17.72 12.19
N LYS A 25 -18.87 18.96 12.42
CA LYS A 25 -17.49 19.37 12.12
C LYS A 25 -16.47 18.66 13.01
N GLU A 26 -16.74 18.55 14.31
CA GLU A 26 -15.89 17.79 15.24
C GLU A 26 -15.77 16.32 14.80
N ASN A 27 -16.90 15.66 14.52
CA ASN A 27 -16.89 14.27 14.06
C ASN A 27 -16.14 14.11 12.72
N MET A 28 -16.25 15.08 11.82
CA MET A 28 -15.47 15.11 10.58
C MET A 28 -13.98 15.16 10.86
N GLU A 29 -13.54 16.06 11.74
CA GLU A 29 -12.13 16.20 12.11
C GLU A 29 -11.58 14.90 12.72
N THR A 30 -12.33 14.25 13.60
CA THR A 30 -11.96 12.94 14.17
C THR A 30 -11.88 11.84 13.11
N SER A 31 -12.79 11.85 12.13
CA SER A 31 -12.82 10.84 11.06
C SER A 31 -11.63 10.91 10.09
N GLY A 32 -10.91 12.04 10.04
CA GLY A 32 -9.82 12.27 9.09
C GLY A 32 -10.27 12.69 7.68
N LEU A 33 -11.58 12.87 7.44
CA LEU A 33 -12.10 13.38 6.17
C LEU A 33 -11.89 14.90 6.05
N LYS A 34 -11.32 15.33 4.92
CA LYS A 34 -10.85 16.72 4.73
C LYS A 34 -11.95 17.75 4.46
N THR A 35 -13.12 17.30 4.00
CA THR A 35 -14.20 18.21 3.58
C THR A 35 -15.55 17.76 4.11
N MET A 36 -16.38 18.75 4.45
CA MET A 36 -17.74 18.52 4.95
C MET A 36 -18.59 17.74 3.95
N THR A 37 -18.49 18.08 2.65
CA THR A 37 -19.19 17.37 1.58
C THR A 37 -18.85 15.88 1.56
N ASN A 38 -17.58 15.52 1.75
CA ASN A 38 -17.19 14.11 1.79
C ASN A 38 -17.66 13.42 3.07
N TYR A 39 -17.51 14.08 4.22
CA TYR A 39 -17.96 13.54 5.50
C TYR A 39 -19.46 13.25 5.50
N VAL A 40 -20.29 14.25 5.19
CA VAL A 40 -21.74 14.11 5.16
C VAL A 40 -22.16 13.08 4.11
N ARG A 41 -21.56 13.08 2.91
CA ARG A 41 -21.91 12.11 1.86
C ARG A 41 -21.58 10.68 2.26
N ILE A 42 -20.39 10.43 2.81
CA ILE A 42 -19.99 9.08 3.22
C ILE A 42 -20.85 8.61 4.40
N MET A 43 -21.10 9.46 5.39
CA MET A 43 -21.99 9.14 6.50
C MET A 43 -23.43 8.88 6.03
N ALA A 44 -23.97 9.68 5.12
CA ALA A 44 -25.33 9.50 4.61
C ALA A 44 -25.50 8.23 3.76
N LEU A 45 -24.45 7.80 3.05
CA LEU A 45 -24.47 6.58 2.24
C LEU A 45 -24.21 5.31 3.07
N ASN A 46 -23.30 5.37 4.03
CA ASN A 46 -22.79 4.18 4.72
C ASN A 46 -23.18 4.09 6.20
N GLY A 47 -23.72 5.16 6.80
CA GLY A 47 -24.07 5.26 8.22
C GLY A 47 -22.88 5.38 9.19
N LEU A 48 -21.66 5.12 8.73
CA LEU A 48 -20.47 4.89 9.55
C LEU A 48 -19.20 5.28 8.77
N VAL A 49 -18.26 5.95 9.45
CA VAL A 49 -16.89 6.18 8.96
C VAL A 49 -15.90 5.51 9.91
N ILE A 50 -15.21 4.47 9.43
CA ILE A 50 -14.14 3.79 10.16
C ILE A 50 -12.80 4.36 9.68
N LYS A 51 -12.03 4.93 10.60
CA LYS A 51 -10.64 5.30 10.37
C LYS A 51 -9.75 4.19 10.89
N ILE A 52 -9.20 3.38 9.99
CA ILE A 52 -8.21 2.36 10.34
C ILE A 52 -6.82 2.98 10.24
N ASP A 53 -6.07 2.97 11.34
CA ASP A 53 -4.68 3.40 11.36
C ASP A 53 -3.77 2.25 10.92
N PHE A 54 -3.24 2.34 9.71
CA PHE A 54 -2.29 1.38 9.17
C PHE A 54 -0.82 1.80 9.39
N THR A 55 -0.54 2.77 10.26
CA THR A 55 0.83 3.26 10.49
C THR A 55 1.75 2.12 10.96
N THR A 56 1.32 1.34 11.94
CA THR A 56 2.07 0.17 12.43
C THR A 56 2.29 -0.87 11.34
N LEU A 57 1.24 -1.19 10.57
CA LEU A 57 1.37 -2.12 9.44
C LEU A 57 2.37 -1.58 8.41
N ARG A 58 2.33 -0.28 8.10
CA ARG A 58 3.23 0.35 7.13
C ARG A 58 4.68 0.37 7.62
N GLU A 59 4.91 0.59 8.91
CA GLU A 59 6.24 0.53 9.54
C GLU A 59 6.78 -0.90 9.54
N SER A 60 5.97 -1.88 9.93
CA SER A 60 6.31 -3.31 9.84
C SER A 60 6.59 -3.74 8.40
N LEU A 61 5.85 -3.21 7.42
CA LEU A 61 6.09 -3.44 6.00
C LEU A 61 7.26 -2.62 5.43
N ALA A 62 7.80 -1.63 6.14
CA ALA A 62 8.97 -0.90 5.64
C ALA A 62 10.19 -1.84 5.49
N GLU A 63 10.31 -2.86 6.36
CA GLU A 63 11.29 -3.94 6.20
C GLU A 63 11.07 -4.72 4.90
N THR A 64 9.82 -4.84 4.44
CA THR A 64 9.53 -5.45 3.13
C THR A 64 9.97 -4.60 1.94
N GLY A 65 10.01 -3.27 2.11
CA GLY A 65 10.60 -2.36 1.13
C GLY A 65 12.10 -2.63 0.90
N LYS A 66 12.83 -3.07 1.92
CA LYS A 66 14.23 -3.52 1.78
C LYS A 66 14.32 -4.77 0.90
N TYR A 67 13.38 -5.71 1.03
CA TYR A 67 13.34 -6.90 0.17
C TYR A 67 13.06 -6.56 -1.29
N VAL A 68 12.22 -5.57 -1.58
CA VAL A 68 12.00 -5.09 -2.97
C VAL A 68 13.30 -4.57 -3.58
N SER A 69 14.14 -3.88 -2.81
CA SER A 69 15.45 -3.41 -3.28
C SER A 69 16.42 -4.56 -3.56
N GLU A 70 16.42 -5.61 -2.73
CA GLU A 70 17.22 -6.82 -2.94
C GLU A 70 16.75 -7.59 -4.18
N LEU A 71 15.43 -7.69 -4.41
CA LEU A 71 14.86 -8.30 -5.62
C LEU A 71 15.27 -7.55 -6.89
N ASN A 72 15.27 -6.21 -6.86
CA ASN A 72 15.73 -5.41 -7.99
C ASN A 72 17.21 -5.64 -8.30
N MET A 73 18.05 -5.79 -7.27
CA MET A 73 19.47 -6.09 -7.44
C MET A 73 19.68 -7.45 -8.11
N ILE A 74 18.93 -8.47 -7.68
CA ILE A 74 18.95 -9.81 -8.28
C ILE A 74 18.47 -9.75 -9.74
N GLY A 75 17.38 -9.05 -10.03
CA GLY A 75 16.87 -8.88 -11.40
C GLY A 75 17.90 -8.21 -12.32
N ASN A 76 18.62 -7.21 -11.82
CA ASN A 76 19.72 -6.57 -12.55
C ASN A 76 20.89 -7.54 -12.81
N ASN A 77 21.22 -8.41 -11.87
CA ASN A 77 22.27 -9.42 -12.03
C ASN A 77 21.89 -10.47 -13.09
N ILE A 78 20.63 -10.93 -13.09
CA ILE A 78 20.11 -11.86 -14.10
C ILE A 78 20.17 -11.22 -15.50
N ASN A 79 19.77 -9.95 -15.64
CA ASN A 79 19.83 -9.24 -16.90
C ASN A 79 21.26 -9.09 -17.44
N GLN A 80 22.24 -8.86 -16.56
CA GLN A 80 23.65 -8.79 -16.95
C GLN A 80 24.14 -10.12 -17.52
N ILE A 81 23.78 -11.24 -16.90
CA ILE A 81 24.14 -12.58 -17.39
C ILE A 81 23.47 -12.85 -18.74
N ALA A 82 22.19 -12.50 -18.89
CA ALA A 82 21.47 -12.62 -20.16
C ALA A 82 22.12 -11.78 -21.27
N HIS A 83 22.56 -10.55 -20.95
CA HIS A 83 23.30 -9.71 -21.89
C HIS A 83 24.67 -10.29 -22.28
N LYS A 84 25.45 -10.82 -21.31
CA LYS A 84 26.72 -11.51 -21.57
C LYS A 84 26.50 -12.69 -22.51
N LEU A 85 25.51 -13.52 -22.20
CA LEU A 85 25.06 -14.65 -23.01
C LEU A 85 24.75 -14.26 -24.46
N ASN A 86 23.92 -13.24 -24.65
CA ASN A 86 23.55 -12.76 -25.98
C ASN A 86 24.73 -12.18 -26.79
N GLN A 87 25.83 -11.79 -26.13
CA GLN A 87 27.03 -11.24 -26.76
C GLN A 87 28.10 -12.29 -27.05
N THR A 88 28.26 -13.29 -26.18
CA THR A 88 29.38 -14.24 -26.23
C THR A 88 28.98 -15.65 -26.64
N ASP A 89 27.67 -15.98 -26.63
CA ASP A 89 27.12 -17.33 -26.88
C ASP A 89 27.77 -18.43 -25.99
N LEU A 90 28.36 -18.01 -24.87
CA LEU A 90 29.12 -18.84 -23.95
C LEU A 90 28.64 -18.57 -22.52
N VAL A 91 28.31 -19.64 -21.80
CA VAL A 91 28.00 -19.62 -20.37
C VAL A 91 29.14 -20.27 -19.62
N GLU A 92 29.78 -19.53 -18.71
CA GLU A 92 30.76 -20.11 -17.82
C GLU A 92 30.07 -20.78 -16.63
N LYS A 93 30.68 -21.85 -16.11
CA LYS A 93 30.11 -22.62 -15.00
C LYS A 93 29.92 -21.76 -13.75
N GLU A 94 30.80 -20.78 -13.60
CA GLU A 94 30.80 -19.74 -12.58
C GLU A 94 29.56 -18.84 -12.69
N ASP A 95 29.13 -18.47 -13.90
CA ASP A 95 27.91 -17.68 -14.13
C ASP A 95 26.66 -18.46 -13.67
N ILE A 96 26.60 -19.78 -13.94
CA ILE A 96 25.51 -20.65 -13.49
C ILE A 96 25.52 -20.79 -11.97
N GLN A 97 26.68 -21.05 -11.36
CA GLN A 97 26.79 -21.18 -9.90
C GLN A 97 26.39 -19.88 -9.20
N TYR A 98 26.77 -18.73 -9.76
CA TYR A 98 26.36 -17.44 -9.25
C TYR A 98 24.83 -17.26 -9.33
N LEU A 99 24.22 -17.58 -10.47
CA LEU A 99 22.76 -17.54 -10.66
C LEU A 99 22.00 -18.44 -9.67
N VAL A 100 22.47 -19.68 -9.47
CA VAL A 100 21.89 -20.61 -8.49
C VAL A 100 21.98 -20.04 -7.07
N SER A 101 23.10 -19.40 -6.72
CA SER A 101 23.27 -18.78 -5.40
C SER A 101 22.34 -17.58 -5.18
N GLU A 102 22.13 -16.75 -6.20
CA GLU A 102 21.20 -15.61 -6.13
C GLU A 102 19.75 -16.10 -6.05
N PHE A 103 19.41 -17.17 -6.76
CA PHE A 103 18.08 -17.80 -6.70
C PHE A 103 17.80 -18.40 -5.31
N ALA A 104 18.79 -19.04 -4.69
CA ALA A 104 18.67 -19.55 -3.32
C ALA A 104 18.47 -18.42 -2.29
N LYS A 105 19.15 -17.28 -2.46
CA LYS A 105 18.92 -16.08 -1.62
C LYS A 105 17.50 -15.55 -1.81
N MET A 106 17.01 -15.50 -3.05
CA MET A 106 15.64 -15.07 -3.36
C MET A 106 14.59 -15.95 -2.66
N GLN A 107 14.75 -17.28 -2.72
CA GLN A 107 13.82 -18.20 -2.05
C GLN A 107 13.77 -17.98 -0.53
N ASN A 108 14.93 -17.81 0.11
CA ASN A 108 15.00 -17.53 1.55
C ASN A 108 14.33 -16.19 1.92
N ASN A 109 14.57 -15.15 1.12
CA ASN A 109 13.97 -13.84 1.33
C ASN A 109 12.44 -13.87 1.15
N TYR A 110 11.94 -14.64 0.18
CA TYR A 110 10.51 -14.82 -0.04
C TYR A 110 9.83 -15.50 1.15
N VAL A 111 10.38 -16.60 1.64
CA VAL A 111 9.85 -17.32 2.82
C VAL A 111 9.82 -16.41 4.05
N ARG A 112 10.91 -15.68 4.31
CA ARG A 112 10.96 -14.72 5.42
C ARG A 112 9.91 -13.62 5.31
N SER A 113 9.62 -13.16 4.09
CA SER A 113 8.58 -12.16 3.85
C SER A 113 7.18 -12.69 4.16
N GLN A 114 6.90 -13.94 3.81
CA GLN A 114 5.64 -14.59 4.15
C GLN A 114 5.46 -14.73 5.67
N ASP A 115 6.52 -15.08 6.40
CA ASP A 115 6.48 -15.19 7.86
C ASP A 115 6.17 -13.85 8.54
N ILE A 116 6.82 -12.76 8.10
CA ILE A 116 6.57 -11.42 8.64
C ILE A 116 5.12 -10.99 8.38
N LEU A 117 4.62 -11.21 7.15
CA LEU A 117 3.24 -10.90 6.79
C LEU A 117 2.24 -11.68 7.64
N LEU A 118 2.47 -12.99 7.84
CA LEU A 118 1.61 -13.83 8.66
C LEU A 118 1.59 -13.39 10.13
N GLN A 119 2.76 -13.07 10.69
CA GLN A 119 2.85 -12.57 12.07
C GLN A 119 2.07 -11.26 12.25
N GLU A 120 2.16 -10.35 11.28
CA GLU A 120 1.48 -9.07 11.38
C GLU A 120 -0.04 -9.21 11.24
N ILE A 121 -0.51 -10.04 10.29
CA ILE A 121 -1.93 -10.39 10.17
C ILE A 121 -2.43 -10.97 11.50
N GLN A 122 -1.69 -11.90 12.11
CA GLN A 122 -2.07 -12.50 13.39
C GLN A 122 -2.18 -11.47 14.53
N LYS A 123 -1.28 -10.48 14.60
CA LYS A 123 -1.37 -9.40 15.60
C LYS A 123 -2.66 -8.60 15.43
N LEU A 124 -3.01 -8.26 14.19
CA LEU A 124 -4.24 -7.54 13.85
C LEU A 124 -5.50 -8.37 14.14
N THR A 125 -5.43 -9.70 14.07
CA THR A 125 -6.60 -10.57 14.34
C THR A 125 -6.79 -10.90 15.83
N ARG A 126 -5.74 -10.76 16.66
CA ARG A 126 -5.79 -11.02 18.12
C ARG A 126 -6.16 -9.78 18.95
N SER A 127 -6.30 -8.63 18.31
CA SER A 127 -6.64 -7.36 18.96
C SER A 127 -8.16 -7.06 18.94
N GLU A 128 -8.97 -8.01 18.48
CA GLU A 128 -10.42 -8.12 18.73
C GLU A 128 -10.70 -9.17 19.81
#